data_AF-A0A935Z1Y6-F1
#
_entry.id   AF-A0A935Z1Y6-F1
#
_cell.length_a   1.000
_cell.length_b   1.000
_cell.length_c   1.000
_cell.angle_alpha   90.00
_cell.angle_beta   90.00
_cell.angle_gamma   90.00
#
_symmetry.space_group_name_H-M   'P 1'
#
loop_
_entity.id
_entity.type
_entity.pdbx_description
1 polymer ?
#
loop_
_entity_poly.entity_id
_entity_poly.type
_entity_poly.pdbx_seq_one_letter_code
_entity_poly.pdbx_strand_id
1 'polypeptide(L)'
;MEKGKAEILLGAQAAINMQVPTYATPSNKSCPQCQQHLYEFCYPRTEILLTGCKTCQGLSLQVEKINAINKLIKNLRQLSCQHCGTTNSVDKHSIAHASCVSCGSLLKNWFDADGNLLPATDIAQTEIERKIHIESDVDDEWSNVSDVQLEYKFCLFAMPVMLLIGFIFNSSEMGAAIQRIWLTMPVHELGHALTAWLTGYDAIPVLWMTITYTDSPGFIAPVLLFVALLALGRYALIHNNKFGLILVGILLLLQFIGTFILSPATSDMLILFGGDGMGIIIATVLMSSFYYGKDMGLYKGALRWGFLMIGAAAFVDIYMVWFNSLGDASQVPYGTTGGQYTDSYRLVETHNWSFNQLINRYFYLGNFCIFVLCVVYYFGLQKAKRIVAQRER
;
A
#
# COMPACT_ATOMS: atom_id res chain seq x y z
N MET A 1 -7.89 -43.96 -40.49
CA MET A 1 -6.66 -44.57 -39.94
C MET A 1 -7.06 -45.88 -39.27
N GLU A 2 -6.28 -46.95 -39.43
CA GLU A 2 -6.59 -48.24 -38.78
C GLU A 2 -6.47 -48.15 -37.26
N LYS A 3 -7.29 -48.91 -36.52
CA LYS A 3 -7.39 -48.87 -35.05
C LYS A 3 -6.03 -48.96 -34.34
N GLY A 4 -5.13 -49.82 -34.82
CA GLY A 4 -3.79 -49.98 -34.24
C GLY A 4 -2.86 -48.76 -34.39
N LYS A 5 -3.07 -47.90 -35.40
CA LYS A 5 -2.30 -46.65 -35.55
C LYS A 5 -2.79 -45.55 -34.60
N ALA A 6 -4.06 -45.58 -34.20
CA ALA A 6 -4.60 -44.64 -33.21
C ALA A 6 -4.05 -44.94 -31.81
N GLU A 7 -3.86 -46.23 -31.46
CA GLU A 7 -3.20 -46.69 -30.23
C GLU A 7 -1.77 -46.14 -30.10
N ILE A 8 -1.00 -46.17 -31.18
CA ILE A 8 0.38 -45.67 -31.21
C ILE A 8 0.42 -44.14 -31.02
N LEU A 9 -0.53 -43.41 -31.61
CA LEU A 9 -0.50 -41.94 -31.62
C LEU A 9 -1.14 -41.28 -30.39
N LEU A 10 -2.14 -41.91 -29.78
CA LEU A 10 -2.83 -41.39 -28.59
C LEU A 10 -2.34 -42.05 -27.29
N GLY A 11 -1.54 -43.12 -27.39
CA GLY A 11 -1.10 -43.93 -26.26
C GLY A 11 -2.13 -44.97 -25.84
N ALA A 12 -1.66 -46.07 -25.23
CA ALA A 12 -2.48 -47.23 -24.89
C ALA A 12 -3.71 -46.88 -24.02
N GLN A 13 -3.58 -45.93 -23.08
CA GLN A 13 -4.70 -45.51 -22.21
C GLN A 13 -5.81 -44.74 -22.95
N ALA A 14 -5.47 -43.96 -23.98
CA ALA A 14 -6.46 -43.21 -24.75
C ALA A 14 -7.27 -44.13 -25.68
N ALA A 15 -6.68 -45.23 -26.12
CA ALA A 15 -7.27 -46.12 -27.11
C ALA A 15 -8.30 -47.14 -26.59
N ILE A 16 -8.25 -47.48 -25.30
CA ILE A 16 -8.95 -48.64 -24.73
C ILE A 16 -10.48 -48.57 -24.87
N ASN A 17 -11.09 -47.42 -25.19
CA ASN A 17 -12.55 -47.29 -25.36
C ASN A 17 -13.01 -46.51 -26.61
N MET A 18 -12.20 -46.46 -27.67
CA MET A 18 -12.53 -45.72 -28.90
C MET A 18 -13.47 -46.50 -29.84
N GLN A 19 -14.65 -46.90 -29.35
CA GLN A 19 -15.75 -47.36 -30.22
C GLN A 19 -16.64 -46.19 -30.59
N VAL A 20 -17.10 -46.15 -31.85
CA VAL A 20 -18.09 -45.15 -32.28
C VAL A 20 -19.36 -45.37 -31.47
N PRO A 21 -19.80 -44.39 -30.66
CA PRO A 21 -20.93 -44.59 -29.76
C PRO A 21 -22.24 -44.78 -30.54
N THR A 22 -23.21 -45.44 -29.91
CA THR A 22 -24.54 -45.65 -30.51
C THR A 22 -25.24 -44.33 -30.84
N TYR A 23 -25.03 -43.30 -30.01
CA TYR A 23 -25.56 -41.95 -30.17
C TYR A 23 -24.83 -41.07 -31.21
N ALA A 24 -23.81 -41.58 -31.91
CA ALA A 24 -23.10 -40.80 -32.93
C ALA A 24 -24.02 -40.43 -34.11
N THR A 25 -23.84 -39.21 -34.65
CA THR A 25 -24.69 -38.66 -35.73
C THR A 25 -24.06 -38.96 -37.10
N PRO A 26 -24.80 -39.41 -38.13
CA PRO A 26 -24.23 -39.66 -39.44
C PRO A 26 -23.66 -38.39 -40.08
N SER A 27 -22.51 -38.51 -40.73
CA SER A 27 -21.82 -37.46 -41.47
C SER A 27 -21.98 -37.67 -42.98
N ASN A 28 -21.85 -36.60 -43.76
CA ASN A 28 -21.91 -36.63 -45.23
C ASN A 28 -20.66 -37.24 -45.89
N LYS A 29 -19.73 -37.79 -45.10
CA LYS A 29 -18.46 -38.37 -45.56
C LYS A 29 -18.51 -39.90 -45.52
N SER A 30 -17.89 -40.53 -46.52
CA SER A 30 -17.73 -41.99 -46.59
C SER A 30 -16.39 -42.43 -46.04
N CYS A 31 -16.36 -43.63 -45.44
CA CYS A 31 -15.13 -44.23 -44.93
C CYS A 31 -14.22 -44.63 -46.09
N PRO A 32 -12.95 -44.20 -46.14
CA PRO A 32 -12.05 -44.51 -47.25
C PRO A 32 -11.69 -46.01 -47.33
N GLN A 33 -11.91 -46.78 -46.27
CA GLN A 33 -11.55 -48.20 -46.20
C GLN A 33 -12.68 -49.15 -46.62
N CYS A 34 -13.93 -48.84 -46.24
CA CYS A 34 -15.09 -49.72 -46.49
C CYS A 34 -16.27 -49.04 -47.19
N GLN A 35 -16.13 -47.76 -47.55
CA GLN A 35 -17.13 -46.94 -48.25
C GLN A 35 -18.47 -46.72 -47.50
N GLN A 36 -18.58 -47.18 -46.24
CA GLN A 36 -19.75 -46.94 -45.38
C GLN A 36 -19.77 -45.51 -44.82
N HIS A 37 -20.95 -45.03 -44.41
CA HIS A 37 -21.10 -43.70 -43.79
C HIS A 37 -20.26 -43.57 -42.51
N LEU A 38 -19.63 -42.41 -42.37
CA LEU A 38 -18.97 -42.01 -41.13
C LEU A 38 -19.96 -41.37 -40.17
N TYR A 39 -19.63 -41.39 -38.88
CA TYR A 39 -20.42 -40.82 -37.81
C TYR A 39 -19.58 -39.85 -36.99
N GLU A 40 -20.17 -38.72 -36.62
CA GLU A 40 -19.58 -37.68 -35.80
C GLU A 40 -20.00 -37.83 -34.34
N PHE A 41 -19.03 -37.68 -33.44
CA PHE A 41 -19.22 -37.75 -31.99
C PHE A 41 -18.06 -37.03 -31.28
N CYS A 42 -18.29 -36.52 -30.06
CA CYS A 42 -17.23 -35.92 -29.26
C CYS A 42 -16.36 -37.00 -28.62
N TYR A 43 -15.04 -36.81 -28.62
CA TYR A 43 -14.14 -37.68 -27.87
C TYR A 43 -14.46 -37.59 -26.36
N PRO A 44 -14.55 -38.72 -25.63
CA PRO A 44 -15.02 -38.72 -24.25
C PRO A 44 -14.30 -37.68 -23.38
N ARG A 45 -15.09 -36.90 -22.63
CA ARG A 45 -14.63 -35.86 -21.71
C ARG A 45 -13.90 -34.69 -22.38
N THR A 46 -14.13 -34.49 -23.68
CA THR A 46 -13.65 -33.33 -24.42
C THR A 46 -14.74 -32.81 -25.35
N GLU A 47 -14.62 -31.56 -25.80
CA GLU A 47 -15.50 -30.99 -26.85
C GLU A 47 -14.95 -31.27 -28.27
N ILE A 48 -13.96 -32.15 -28.39
CA ILE A 48 -13.29 -32.40 -29.66
C ILE A 48 -14.12 -33.37 -30.50
N LEU A 49 -14.74 -32.84 -31.56
CA LEU A 49 -15.53 -33.63 -32.50
C LEU A 49 -14.63 -34.54 -33.36
N LEU A 50 -14.91 -35.83 -33.30
CA LEU A 50 -14.28 -36.88 -34.09
C LEU A 50 -15.24 -37.47 -35.10
N THR A 51 -14.68 -38.11 -36.12
CA THR A 51 -15.44 -38.81 -37.15
C THR A 51 -14.95 -40.26 -37.25
N GLY A 52 -15.86 -41.24 -37.16
CA GLY A 52 -15.52 -42.67 -37.14
C GLY A 52 -16.49 -43.55 -37.91
N CYS A 53 -16.03 -44.72 -38.36
CA CYS A 53 -16.85 -45.70 -39.06
C CYS A 53 -17.32 -46.81 -38.10
N LYS A 54 -18.63 -47.09 -38.04
CA LYS A 54 -19.17 -48.19 -37.23
C LYS A 54 -18.80 -49.58 -37.76
N THR A 55 -18.57 -49.72 -39.08
CA THR A 55 -18.31 -51.01 -39.72
C THR A 55 -16.86 -51.48 -39.53
N CYS A 56 -15.87 -50.66 -39.94
CA CYS A 56 -14.46 -51.03 -39.80
C CYS A 56 -13.81 -50.52 -38.51
N GLN A 57 -14.54 -49.77 -37.68
CA GLN A 57 -14.02 -49.11 -36.47
C GLN A 57 -12.85 -48.15 -36.74
N GLY A 58 -12.69 -47.69 -37.98
CA GLY A 58 -11.66 -46.73 -38.38
C GLY A 58 -12.04 -45.31 -37.98
N LEU A 59 -11.08 -44.56 -37.43
CA LEU A 59 -11.23 -43.16 -37.08
C LEU A 59 -10.56 -42.24 -38.10
N SER A 60 -11.20 -41.12 -38.40
CA SER A 60 -10.63 -40.01 -39.15
C SER A 60 -10.20 -38.93 -38.15
N LEU A 61 -8.90 -38.85 -37.92
CA LEU A 61 -8.27 -37.92 -36.98
C LEU A 61 -7.36 -36.98 -37.77
N GLN A 62 -7.59 -35.67 -37.63
CA GLN A 62 -6.62 -34.66 -38.05
C GLN A 62 -5.52 -34.55 -36.99
N VAL A 63 -4.27 -34.36 -37.40
CA VAL A 63 -3.10 -34.29 -36.50
C VAL A 63 -3.28 -33.21 -35.43
N GLU A 64 -3.90 -32.09 -35.78
CA GLU A 64 -4.22 -30.98 -34.87
C GLU A 64 -5.15 -31.41 -33.72
N LYS A 65 -6.18 -32.22 -34.04
CA LYS A 65 -7.13 -32.74 -33.05
C LYS A 65 -6.48 -33.75 -32.12
N ILE A 66 -5.54 -34.56 -32.62
CA ILE A 66 -4.76 -35.50 -31.80
C ILE A 66 -3.93 -34.74 -30.76
N ASN A 67 -3.25 -33.67 -31.18
CA ASN A 67 -2.44 -32.86 -30.27
C ASN A 67 -3.32 -32.15 -29.22
N ALA A 68 -4.51 -31.67 -29.60
CA ALA A 68 -5.47 -31.09 -28.68
C ALA A 68 -6.00 -32.12 -27.65
N ILE A 69 -6.35 -33.34 -28.09
CA ILE A 69 -6.77 -34.44 -27.21
C ILE A 69 -5.63 -34.79 -26.24
N ASN A 70 -4.40 -34.97 -26.74
CA ASN A 70 -3.25 -35.32 -25.90
C ASN A 70 -2.92 -34.22 -24.88
N LYS A 71 -3.06 -32.94 -25.25
CA LYS A 71 -2.86 -31.82 -24.33
C LYS A 71 -3.94 -31.80 -23.22
N LEU A 72 -5.20 -32.06 -23.58
CA LEU A 72 -6.30 -32.14 -22.61
C LEU A 72 -6.14 -33.35 -21.69
N ILE A 73 -5.86 -34.54 -22.24
CA ILE A 73 -5.68 -35.76 -21.45
C ILE A 73 -4.52 -35.63 -20.46
N LYS A 74 -3.40 -35.02 -20.86
CA LYS A 74 -2.26 -34.77 -19.96
C LYS A 74 -2.60 -33.85 -18.79
N ASN A 75 -3.62 -33.01 -18.94
CA ASN A 75 -4.08 -32.08 -17.91
C ASN A 75 -5.22 -32.65 -17.05
N LEU A 76 -5.82 -33.79 -17.45
CA LEU A 76 -6.84 -34.47 -16.67
C LEU A 76 -6.19 -35.18 -15.47
N ARG A 77 -6.66 -34.86 -14.27
CA ARG A 77 -6.31 -35.60 -13.05
C ARG A 77 -7.42 -36.57 -12.68
N GLN A 78 -7.03 -37.75 -12.23
CA GLN A 78 -7.97 -38.68 -11.61
C GLN A 78 -8.11 -38.34 -10.12
N LEU A 79 -9.33 -38.00 -9.71
CA LEU A 79 -9.67 -37.63 -8.34
C LEU A 79 -10.77 -38.54 -7.82
N SER A 80 -10.53 -39.24 -6.72
CA SER A 80 -11.55 -40.06 -6.07
C SER A 80 -12.42 -39.21 -5.16
N CYS A 81 -13.74 -39.23 -5.39
CA CYS A 81 -14.69 -38.51 -4.55
C CYS A 81 -14.68 -39.06 -3.12
N GLN A 82 -14.49 -38.21 -2.11
CA GLN A 82 -14.50 -38.62 -0.70
C GLN A 82 -15.90 -39.01 -0.19
N HIS A 83 -16.95 -38.59 -0.89
CA HIS A 83 -18.32 -38.91 -0.48
C HIS A 83 -18.78 -40.30 -0.96
N CYS A 84 -18.55 -40.63 -2.24
CA CYS A 84 -19.06 -41.87 -2.84
C CYS A 84 -17.98 -42.80 -3.43
N GLY A 85 -16.69 -42.42 -3.35
CA GLY A 85 -15.57 -43.21 -3.87
C GLY A 85 -15.40 -43.18 -5.40
N THR A 86 -16.31 -42.57 -6.16
CA THR A 86 -16.22 -42.53 -7.62
C THR A 86 -15.01 -41.73 -8.10
N THR A 87 -14.21 -42.32 -8.99
CA THR A 87 -13.09 -41.64 -9.64
C THR A 87 -13.59 -40.72 -10.75
N ASN A 88 -13.37 -39.42 -10.57
CA ASN A 88 -13.65 -38.37 -11.53
C ASN A 88 -12.38 -38.06 -12.32
N SER A 89 -12.53 -37.65 -13.58
CA SER A 89 -11.42 -37.09 -14.35
C SER A 89 -11.73 -35.64 -14.64
N VAL A 90 -10.97 -34.76 -14.00
CA VAL A 90 -11.22 -33.32 -13.99
C VAL A 90 -10.01 -32.61 -14.55
N ASP A 91 -10.26 -31.61 -15.39
CA ASP A 91 -9.20 -30.72 -15.87
C ASP A 91 -8.70 -29.86 -14.70
N LYS A 92 -7.37 -29.73 -14.57
CA LYS A 92 -6.71 -29.00 -13.48
C LYS A 92 -7.29 -27.59 -13.30
N HIS A 93 -7.58 -26.89 -14.40
CA HIS A 93 -8.10 -25.52 -14.35
C HIS A 93 -9.59 -25.43 -14.00
N SER A 94 -10.30 -26.56 -14.03
CA SER A 94 -11.75 -26.63 -13.83
C SER A 94 -12.16 -27.24 -12.49
N ILE A 95 -11.20 -27.63 -11.63
CA ILE A 95 -11.47 -28.25 -10.31
C ILE A 95 -12.37 -27.37 -9.44
N ALA A 96 -12.19 -26.05 -9.50
CA ALA A 96 -12.98 -25.07 -8.75
C ALA A 96 -14.50 -25.10 -9.06
N HIS A 97 -14.90 -25.69 -10.19
CA HIS A 97 -16.30 -25.75 -10.65
C HIS A 97 -16.80 -27.17 -10.89
N ALA A 98 -15.95 -28.19 -10.69
CA ALA A 98 -16.29 -29.57 -10.99
C ALA A 98 -17.13 -30.21 -9.87
N SER A 99 -18.10 -31.04 -10.27
CA SER A 99 -18.89 -31.89 -9.38
C SER A 99 -18.59 -33.37 -9.64
N CYS A 100 -18.82 -34.22 -8.65
CA CYS A 100 -18.72 -35.66 -8.80
C CYS A 100 -19.81 -36.16 -9.78
N VAL A 101 -19.41 -36.93 -10.80
CA VAL A 101 -20.33 -37.45 -11.82
C VAL A 101 -21.37 -38.45 -11.28
N SER A 102 -21.16 -38.99 -10.08
CA SER A 102 -22.05 -39.96 -9.45
C SER A 102 -23.00 -39.31 -8.43
N CYS A 103 -22.47 -38.56 -7.46
CA CYS A 103 -23.26 -38.00 -6.35
C CYS A 103 -23.48 -36.47 -6.41
N GLY A 104 -22.87 -35.77 -7.38
CA GLY A 104 -23.04 -34.32 -7.54
C GLY A 104 -22.26 -33.44 -6.56
N SER A 105 -21.47 -34.00 -5.63
CA SER A 105 -20.69 -33.21 -4.66
C SER A 105 -19.66 -32.31 -5.35
N LEU A 106 -19.56 -31.04 -4.96
CA LEU A 106 -18.53 -30.12 -5.48
C LEU A 106 -17.13 -30.57 -5.04
N LEU A 107 -16.23 -30.81 -6.00
CA LEU A 107 -14.89 -31.34 -5.74
C LEU A 107 -13.93 -30.28 -5.16
N LYS A 108 -14.18 -28.99 -5.42
CA LYS A 108 -13.40 -27.85 -4.88
C LYS A 108 -13.28 -27.81 -3.35
N ASN A 109 -14.23 -28.44 -2.65
CA ASN A 109 -14.25 -28.44 -1.19
C ASN A 109 -13.28 -29.44 -0.58
N TRP A 110 -12.77 -30.38 -1.39
CA TRP A 110 -11.96 -31.51 -0.92
C TRP A 110 -10.55 -31.50 -1.49
N PHE A 111 -10.32 -30.69 -2.53
CA PHE A 111 -9.08 -30.66 -3.28
C PHE A 111 -8.66 -29.22 -3.59
N ASP A 112 -7.37 -28.93 -3.48
CA ASP A 112 -6.80 -27.64 -3.89
C ASP A 112 -6.79 -27.47 -5.44
N ALA A 113 -6.38 -26.31 -5.93
CA ALA A 113 -6.24 -26.04 -7.37
C ALA A 113 -5.20 -26.94 -8.05
N ASP A 114 -4.31 -27.53 -7.26
CA ASP A 114 -3.33 -28.51 -7.66
C ASP A 114 -3.83 -29.95 -7.49
N GLY A 115 -5.12 -30.18 -7.18
CA GLY A 115 -5.72 -31.51 -7.03
C GLY A 115 -5.22 -32.34 -5.84
N ASN A 116 -4.51 -31.75 -4.88
CA ASN A 116 -4.13 -32.42 -3.64
C ASN A 116 -5.30 -32.37 -2.66
N LEU A 117 -5.45 -33.42 -1.85
CA LEU A 117 -6.46 -33.47 -0.80
C LEU A 117 -6.23 -32.34 0.20
N LEU A 118 -7.25 -31.52 0.42
CA LEU A 118 -7.25 -30.57 1.53
C LEU A 118 -7.32 -31.39 2.84
N PRO A 119 -6.47 -31.10 3.84
CA PRO A 119 -6.54 -31.77 5.12
C PRO A 119 -7.93 -31.55 5.73
N ALA A 120 -8.48 -32.59 6.38
CA ALA A 120 -9.87 -32.62 6.86
C ALA A 120 -10.24 -31.50 7.84
N THR A 121 -9.26 -30.75 8.34
CA THR A 121 -9.42 -29.60 9.25
C THR A 121 -9.66 -28.27 8.51
N ASP A 122 -9.32 -28.16 7.22
CA ASP A 122 -9.30 -26.88 6.48
C ASP A 122 -10.67 -26.29 6.12
N ILE A 123 -11.74 -27.08 6.05
CA ILE A 123 -13.03 -26.58 5.54
C ILE A 123 -13.76 -25.71 6.58
N ALA A 124 -13.58 -26.00 7.88
CA ALA A 124 -14.08 -25.16 8.96
C ALA A 124 -13.03 -24.15 9.44
N GLN A 125 -11.74 -24.47 9.29
CA GLN A 125 -10.66 -23.55 9.63
C GLN A 125 -10.55 -22.39 8.64
N THR A 126 -10.70 -22.56 7.33
CA THR A 126 -10.46 -21.45 6.38
C THR A 126 -11.34 -20.21 6.57
N GLU A 127 -12.58 -20.35 7.06
CA GLU A 127 -13.46 -19.19 7.31
C GLU A 127 -13.22 -18.56 8.70
N ILE A 128 -12.78 -19.36 9.67
CA ILE A 128 -12.35 -18.92 11.00
C ILE A 128 -10.96 -18.29 10.92
N GLU A 129 -10.01 -18.91 10.22
CA GLU A 129 -8.66 -18.43 9.91
C GLU A 129 -8.69 -17.18 9.06
N ARG A 130 -9.58 -17.04 8.07
CA ARG A 130 -9.70 -15.75 7.35
C ARG A 130 -10.17 -14.62 8.28
N LYS A 131 -10.97 -14.92 9.30
CA LYS A 131 -11.40 -13.95 10.32
C LYS A 131 -10.29 -13.68 11.36
N ILE A 132 -9.60 -14.72 11.81
CA ILE A 132 -8.45 -14.64 12.72
C ILE A 132 -7.27 -13.94 12.05
N HIS A 133 -7.02 -14.14 10.76
CA HIS A 133 -5.87 -13.55 10.07
C HIS A 133 -6.07 -12.05 9.80
N ILE A 134 -7.31 -11.60 9.57
CA ILE A 134 -7.65 -10.18 9.50
C ILE A 134 -7.56 -9.52 10.90
N GLU A 135 -7.84 -10.26 11.97
CA GLU A 135 -7.63 -9.76 13.35
C GLU A 135 -6.15 -9.86 13.80
N SER A 136 -5.37 -10.86 13.34
CA SER A 136 -3.99 -11.10 13.77
C SER A 136 -2.97 -10.16 13.12
N ASP A 137 -3.20 -9.71 11.89
CA ASP A 137 -2.31 -8.74 11.22
C ASP A 137 -2.31 -7.36 11.91
N VAL A 138 -3.31 -7.06 12.76
CA VAL A 138 -3.37 -5.83 13.55
C VAL A 138 -2.56 -5.94 14.85
N ASP A 139 -2.28 -7.17 15.31
CA ASP A 139 -1.68 -7.45 16.62
C ASP A 139 -0.14 -7.54 16.61
N ASP A 140 0.47 -7.77 15.45
CA ASP A 140 1.93 -7.97 15.35
C ASP A 140 2.73 -6.71 15.74
N GLU A 141 2.19 -5.51 15.49
CA GLU A 141 2.86 -4.25 15.80
C GLU A 141 3.04 -4.06 17.33
N TRP A 142 2.06 -4.51 18.11
CA TRP A 142 2.04 -4.35 19.57
C TRP A 142 2.64 -5.54 20.32
N SER A 143 3.11 -6.57 19.61
CA SER A 143 3.81 -7.72 20.19
C SER A 143 4.99 -7.31 21.07
N ASN A 144 5.70 -6.24 20.71
CA ASN A 144 6.87 -5.72 21.43
C ASN A 144 6.52 -4.83 22.65
N VAL A 145 5.23 -4.56 22.90
CA VAL A 145 4.80 -3.73 24.04
C VAL A 145 4.68 -4.61 25.29
N SER A 146 5.57 -4.37 26.25
CA SER A 146 5.64 -5.12 27.52
C SER A 146 4.44 -4.88 28.42
N ASP A 147 4.06 -3.61 28.60
CA ASP A 147 2.90 -3.19 29.41
C ASP A 147 1.93 -2.37 28.54
N VAL A 148 0.86 -3.03 28.11
CA VAL A 148 -0.17 -2.43 27.23
C VAL A 148 -1.01 -1.40 27.97
N GLN A 149 -1.21 -1.55 29.29
CA GLN A 149 -1.97 -0.60 30.09
C GLN A 149 -1.22 0.72 30.24
N LEU A 150 0.08 0.62 30.55
CA LEU A 150 0.95 1.79 30.61
C LEU A 150 1.04 2.47 29.24
N GLU A 151 1.20 1.71 28.17
CA GLU A 151 1.28 2.26 26.82
C GLU A 151 -0.04 2.96 26.40
N TYR A 152 -1.21 2.41 26.78
CA TYR A 152 -2.49 3.10 26.59
C TYR A 152 -2.55 4.43 27.33
N LYS A 153 -2.08 4.48 28.60
CA LYS A 153 -1.98 5.75 29.35
C LYS A 153 -1.05 6.75 28.66
N PHE A 154 0.06 6.29 28.09
CA PHE A 154 0.94 7.14 27.30
C PHE A 154 0.24 7.65 26.04
N CYS A 155 -0.45 6.80 25.28
CA CYS A 155 -1.26 7.23 24.15
C CYS A 155 -2.33 8.27 24.55
N LEU A 156 -2.90 8.15 25.75
CA LEU A 156 -3.91 9.08 26.28
C LEU A 156 -3.31 10.45 26.63
N PHE A 157 -2.21 10.48 27.38
CA PHE A 157 -1.73 11.71 28.00
C PHE A 157 -0.54 12.37 27.28
N ALA A 158 0.29 11.61 26.56
CA ALA A 158 1.57 12.13 26.08
C ALA A 158 1.43 13.36 25.18
N MET A 159 0.61 13.30 24.13
CA MET A 159 0.45 14.41 23.20
C MET A 159 -0.23 15.64 23.83
N PRO A 160 -1.39 15.54 24.53
CA PRO A 160 -2.00 16.70 25.19
C PRO A 160 -1.10 17.34 26.23
N VAL A 161 -0.38 16.53 27.03
CA VAL A 161 0.54 17.05 28.05
C VAL A 161 1.74 17.74 27.41
N MET A 162 2.32 17.19 26.33
CA MET A 162 3.46 17.83 25.66
C MET A 162 3.07 19.15 24.97
N LEU A 163 1.88 19.24 24.37
CA LEU A 163 1.35 20.50 23.85
C LEU A 163 1.12 21.52 24.97
N LEU A 164 0.57 21.09 26.12
CA LEU A 164 0.38 21.97 27.28
C LEU A 164 1.71 22.47 27.85
N ILE A 165 2.72 21.60 27.96
CA ILE A 165 4.07 21.98 28.39
C ILE A 165 4.67 23.00 27.42
N GLY A 166 4.60 22.74 26.11
CA GLY A 166 5.05 23.68 25.08
C GLY A 166 4.35 25.04 25.18
N PHE A 167 3.04 25.04 25.44
CA PHE A 167 2.26 26.27 25.64
C PHE A 167 2.70 27.05 26.88
N ILE A 168 2.85 26.36 28.02
CA ILE A 168 3.31 27.00 29.27
C ILE A 168 4.70 27.59 29.07
N PHE A 169 5.61 26.87 28.41
CA PHE A 169 6.97 27.34 28.20
C PHE A 169 7.00 28.57 27.27
N ASN A 170 6.22 28.54 26.19
CA ASN A 170 6.05 29.64 25.25
C ASN A 170 5.35 30.88 25.86
N SER A 171 4.66 30.74 27.00
CA SER A 171 4.00 31.86 27.67
C SER A 171 4.97 32.82 28.40
N SER A 172 6.22 32.40 28.59
CA SER A 172 7.28 33.22 29.19
C SER A 172 8.30 33.65 28.14
N GLU A 173 8.83 34.87 28.23
CA GLU A 173 9.82 35.37 27.25
C GLU A 173 11.08 34.48 27.18
N MET A 174 11.61 34.08 28.35
CA MET A 174 12.79 33.21 28.42
C MET A 174 12.49 31.80 27.89
N GLY A 175 11.32 31.25 28.21
CA GLY A 175 10.93 29.92 27.75
C GLY A 175 10.72 29.90 26.23
N ALA A 176 9.98 30.88 25.70
CA ALA A 176 9.79 31.07 24.26
C ALA A 176 11.14 31.18 23.55
N ALA A 177 12.09 31.96 24.07
CA ALA A 177 13.42 32.08 23.48
C ALA A 177 14.18 30.74 23.42
N ILE A 178 14.18 29.97 24.52
CA ILE A 178 14.86 28.66 24.58
C ILE A 178 14.20 27.66 23.62
N GLN A 179 12.87 27.60 23.62
CA GLN A 179 12.09 26.73 22.75
C GLN A 179 12.28 27.07 21.28
N ARG A 180 12.29 28.36 20.94
CA ARG A 180 12.55 28.81 19.58
C ARG A 180 13.94 28.38 19.12
N ILE A 181 14.97 28.70 19.90
CA ILE A 181 16.37 28.43 19.54
C ILE A 181 16.67 26.94 19.36
N TRP A 182 16.28 26.09 20.31
CA TRP A 182 16.77 24.71 20.36
C TRP A 182 15.84 23.68 19.75
N LEU A 183 14.54 23.96 19.73
CA LEU A 183 13.52 23.00 19.29
C LEU A 183 12.82 23.44 18.01
N THR A 184 12.63 24.74 17.82
CA THR A 184 11.85 25.26 16.69
C THR A 184 12.72 25.60 15.49
N MET A 185 13.81 26.36 15.67
CA MET A 185 14.70 26.75 14.57
C MET A 185 15.15 25.55 13.73
N PRO A 186 15.61 24.42 14.30
CA PRO A 186 16.01 23.28 13.47
C PRO A 186 14.88 22.71 12.60
N VAL A 187 13.63 22.76 13.09
CA VAL A 187 12.44 22.33 12.35
C VAL A 187 12.05 23.35 11.29
N HIS A 188 12.16 24.64 11.59
CA HIS A 188 11.93 25.75 10.67
C HIS A 188 12.92 25.71 9.50
N GLU A 189 14.22 25.55 9.77
CA GLU A 189 15.25 25.43 8.74
C GLU A 189 15.10 24.16 7.90
N LEU A 190 14.74 23.04 8.53
CA LEU A 190 14.36 21.84 7.79
C LEU A 190 13.14 22.08 6.88
N GLY A 191 12.22 22.97 7.28
CA GLY A 191 11.08 23.41 6.48
C GLY A 191 11.49 24.13 5.19
N HIS A 192 12.43 25.08 5.28
CA HIS A 192 13.04 25.69 4.10
C HIS A 192 13.70 24.65 3.20
N ALA A 193 14.54 23.79 3.78
CA ALA A 193 15.32 22.81 3.03
C ALA A 193 14.43 21.79 2.31
N LEU A 194 13.43 21.21 3.00
CA LEU A 194 12.49 20.28 2.39
C LEU A 194 11.71 20.93 1.25
N THR A 195 11.27 22.18 1.43
CA THR A 195 10.56 22.90 0.38
C THR A 195 11.46 23.21 -0.82
N ALA A 196 12.74 23.54 -0.58
CA ALA A 196 13.74 23.72 -1.63
C ALA A 196 13.98 22.41 -2.40
N TRP A 197 14.17 21.28 -1.71
CA TRP A 197 14.38 19.99 -2.36
C TRP A 197 13.18 19.55 -3.21
N LEU A 198 11.95 19.80 -2.73
CA LEU A 198 10.72 19.54 -3.48
C LEU A 198 10.57 20.45 -4.70
N THR A 199 11.14 21.65 -4.66
CA THR A 199 11.08 22.64 -5.75
C THR A 199 12.31 22.61 -6.66
N GLY A 200 13.22 21.65 -6.49
CA GLY A 200 14.37 21.47 -7.38
C GLY A 200 15.61 22.30 -7.02
N TYR A 201 15.72 22.79 -5.79
CA TYR A 201 16.85 23.59 -5.31
C TYR A 201 17.69 22.84 -4.29
N ASP A 202 19.01 23.10 -4.31
CA ASP A 202 19.93 22.57 -3.31
C ASP A 202 19.87 23.44 -2.06
N ALA A 203 19.66 22.78 -0.92
CA ALA A 203 19.61 23.42 0.39
C ALA A 203 20.21 22.52 1.46
N ILE A 204 20.90 23.13 2.43
CA ILE A 204 21.48 22.41 3.57
C ILE A 204 20.91 23.04 4.85
N PRO A 205 20.06 22.31 5.60
CA PRO A 205 19.57 22.79 6.88
C PRO A 205 20.72 22.69 7.90
N VAL A 206 21.14 23.82 8.46
CA VAL A 206 21.93 23.86 9.68
C VAL A 206 21.02 24.21 10.87
N LEU A 207 21.54 24.12 12.08
CA LEU A 207 20.73 24.22 13.30
C LEU A 207 19.97 25.57 13.44
N TRP A 208 20.43 26.65 12.78
CA TRP A 208 19.92 28.02 12.93
C TRP A 208 19.75 28.79 11.61
N MET A 209 20.05 28.15 10.48
CA MET A 209 20.00 28.76 9.15
C MET A 209 19.87 27.67 8.09
N THR A 210 19.31 28.01 6.93
CA THR A 210 19.35 27.16 5.75
C THR A 210 20.21 27.80 4.69
N ILE A 211 21.27 27.10 4.30
CA ILE A 211 22.09 27.52 3.17
C ILE A 211 21.34 27.08 1.92
N THR A 212 20.71 28.04 1.25
CA THR A 212 19.97 27.82 -0.01
C THR A 212 20.75 28.39 -1.18
N TYR A 213 20.79 27.66 -2.29
CA TYR A 213 21.40 28.11 -3.55
C TYR A 213 20.29 28.41 -4.55
N THR A 214 19.65 29.57 -4.44
CA THR A 214 18.46 29.92 -5.24
C THR A 214 18.79 30.56 -6.59
N ASP A 215 20.04 30.97 -6.82
CA ASP A 215 20.46 31.60 -8.08
C ASP A 215 20.42 30.64 -9.28
N SER A 216 20.47 29.34 -9.04
CA SER A 216 20.36 28.30 -10.06
C SER A 216 19.68 27.05 -9.50
N PRO A 217 18.87 26.32 -10.29
CA PRO A 217 18.34 25.02 -9.87
C PRO A 217 19.44 24.09 -9.39
N GLY A 218 19.18 23.40 -8.28
CA GLY A 218 20.07 22.40 -7.71
C GLY A 218 19.90 21.05 -8.38
N PHE A 219 20.85 20.15 -8.14
CA PHE A 219 20.76 18.79 -8.67
C PHE A 219 20.88 17.74 -7.57
N ILE A 220 21.74 17.96 -6.57
CA ILE A 220 22.13 16.91 -5.63
C ILE A 220 21.00 16.58 -4.67
N ALA A 221 20.49 17.57 -3.93
CA ALA A 221 19.48 17.36 -2.90
C ALA A 221 18.11 16.95 -3.47
N PRO A 222 17.60 17.54 -4.58
CA PRO A 222 16.37 17.05 -5.22
C PRO A 222 16.49 15.60 -5.70
N VAL A 223 17.61 15.22 -6.33
CA VAL A 223 17.82 13.83 -6.79
C VAL A 223 17.92 12.88 -5.60
N LEU A 224 18.61 13.26 -4.52
CA LEU A 224 18.67 12.45 -3.30
C LEU A 224 17.29 12.27 -2.67
N LEU A 225 16.47 13.33 -2.62
CA LEU A 225 15.09 13.24 -2.16
C LEU A 225 14.26 12.31 -3.05
N PHE A 226 14.39 12.41 -4.37
CA PHE A 226 13.68 11.55 -5.31
C PHE A 226 14.05 10.07 -5.11
N VAL A 227 15.34 9.77 -4.99
CA VAL A 227 15.83 8.40 -4.72
C VAL A 227 15.33 7.90 -3.36
N ALA A 228 15.33 8.75 -2.32
CA ALA A 228 14.80 8.40 -1.01
C ALA A 228 13.30 8.10 -1.07
N LEU A 229 12.51 8.90 -1.80
CA LEU A 229 11.08 8.65 -2.02
C LEU A 229 10.83 7.34 -2.79
N LEU A 230 11.64 7.03 -3.81
CA LEU A 230 11.54 5.73 -4.51
C LEU A 230 11.89 4.55 -3.60
N ALA A 231 12.90 4.71 -2.74
CA ALA A 231 13.27 3.69 -1.75
C ALA A 231 12.12 3.48 -0.74
N LEU A 232 11.50 4.56 -0.25
CA LEU A 232 10.32 4.50 0.61
C LEU A 232 9.11 3.88 -0.09
N GLY A 233 8.89 4.20 -1.37
CA GLY A 233 7.84 3.59 -2.18
C GLY A 233 8.07 2.09 -2.34
N ARG A 234 9.30 1.67 -2.62
CA ARG A 234 9.65 0.24 -2.67
C ARG A 234 9.44 -0.44 -1.32
N TYR A 235 9.84 0.20 -0.22
CA TYR A 235 9.58 -0.30 1.13
C TYR A 235 8.09 -0.47 1.39
N ALA A 236 7.27 0.53 1.05
CA ALA A 236 5.82 0.48 1.21
C ALA A 236 5.18 -0.63 0.33
N LEU A 237 5.70 -0.88 -0.88
CA LEU A 237 5.27 -2.02 -1.71
C LEU A 237 5.58 -3.38 -1.06
N ILE A 238 6.81 -3.56 -0.58
CA ILE A 238 7.25 -4.82 0.05
C ILE A 238 6.40 -5.13 1.29
N HIS A 239 6.03 -4.10 2.05
CA HIS A 239 5.21 -4.23 3.26
C HIS A 239 3.69 -4.06 3.00
N ASN A 240 3.25 -4.05 1.74
CA ASN A 240 1.83 -3.89 1.36
C ASN A 240 1.14 -2.66 2.01
N ASN A 241 1.89 -1.61 2.32
CA ASN A 241 1.41 -0.40 2.95
C ASN A 241 0.83 0.55 1.89
N LYS A 242 -0.45 0.37 1.57
CA LYS A 242 -1.18 1.18 0.57
C LYS A 242 -1.15 2.68 0.89
N PHE A 243 -1.26 3.04 2.17
CA PHE A 243 -1.24 4.44 2.59
C PHE A 243 0.14 5.07 2.33
N GLY A 244 1.22 4.37 2.71
CA GLY A 244 2.59 4.79 2.43
C GLY A 244 2.84 4.98 0.94
N LEU A 245 2.27 4.13 0.09
CA LEU A 245 2.38 4.26 -1.36
C LEU A 245 1.69 5.50 -1.91
N ILE A 246 0.46 5.77 -1.46
CA ILE A 246 -0.29 6.97 -1.86
C ILE A 246 0.48 8.22 -1.44
N LEU A 247 1.00 8.25 -0.21
CA LEU A 247 1.80 9.37 0.29
C LEU A 247 3.06 9.61 -0.56
N VAL A 248 3.84 8.55 -0.83
CA VAL A 248 5.02 8.64 -1.70
C VAL A 248 4.64 9.12 -3.10
N GLY A 249 3.55 8.61 -3.68
CA GLY A 249 3.05 9.05 -4.97
C GLY A 249 2.70 10.54 -5.01
N ILE A 250 2.04 11.05 -3.97
CA ILE A 250 1.74 12.48 -3.81
C ILE A 250 3.04 13.29 -3.70
N LEU A 251 4.00 12.86 -2.88
CA LEU A 251 5.27 13.57 -2.72
C LEU A 251 6.09 13.60 -4.00
N LEU A 252 6.13 12.50 -4.76
CA LEU A 252 6.78 12.45 -6.08
C LEU A 252 6.10 13.38 -7.09
N LEU A 253 4.76 13.45 -7.07
CA LEU A 253 4.02 14.38 -7.92
C LEU A 253 4.31 15.84 -7.53
N LEU A 254 4.30 16.16 -6.23
CA LEU A 254 4.65 17.48 -5.74
C LEU A 254 6.08 17.86 -6.12
N GLN A 255 7.03 16.92 -6.01
CA GLN A 255 8.41 17.14 -6.43
C GLN A 255 8.51 17.39 -7.93
N PHE A 256 7.79 16.62 -8.75
CA PHE A 256 7.75 16.82 -10.20
C PHE A 256 7.20 18.21 -10.58
N ILE A 257 6.07 18.60 -9.98
CA ILE A 257 5.48 19.93 -10.20
C ILE A 257 6.45 21.02 -9.73
N GLY A 258 7.01 20.87 -8.52
CA GLY A 258 7.94 21.84 -7.94
C GLY A 258 9.19 22.03 -8.79
N THR A 259 9.75 20.94 -9.31
CA THR A 259 11.02 20.96 -10.06
C THR A 259 10.86 21.42 -11.50
N PHE A 260 9.77 21.03 -12.19
CA PHE A 260 9.66 21.23 -13.65
C PHE A 260 8.60 22.25 -14.07
N ILE A 261 7.64 22.58 -13.21
CA ILE A 261 6.49 23.41 -13.59
C ILE A 261 6.54 24.79 -12.94
N LEU A 262 6.99 24.88 -11.69
CA LEU A 262 7.01 26.15 -10.97
C LEU A 262 8.09 27.10 -11.51
N SER A 263 7.76 28.39 -11.51
CA SER A 263 8.73 29.43 -11.85
C SER A 263 9.72 29.65 -10.70
N PRO A 264 10.96 30.12 -10.98
CA PRO A 264 11.94 30.40 -9.93
C PRO A 264 11.41 31.35 -8.84
N ALA A 265 10.64 32.37 -9.22
CA ALA A 265 10.03 33.30 -8.26
C ALA A 265 9.00 32.60 -7.35
N THR A 266 8.19 31.70 -7.91
CA THR A 266 7.24 30.90 -7.13
C THR A 266 7.96 29.92 -6.21
N SER A 267 9.06 29.31 -6.65
CA SER A 267 9.85 28.41 -5.82
C SER A 267 10.52 29.16 -4.66
N ASP A 268 11.14 30.33 -4.90
CA ASP A 268 11.69 31.17 -3.81
C ASP A 268 10.59 31.57 -2.80
N MET A 269 9.42 31.99 -3.29
CA MET A 269 8.26 32.30 -2.44
C MET A 269 7.85 31.10 -1.58
N LEU A 270 7.77 29.89 -2.17
CA LEU A 270 7.41 28.68 -1.42
C LEU A 270 8.49 28.28 -0.44
N ILE A 271 9.78 28.41 -0.80
CA ILE A 271 10.90 28.13 0.10
C ILE A 271 10.81 29.03 1.34
N LEU A 272 10.60 30.34 1.15
CA LEU A 272 10.40 31.29 2.25
C LEU A 272 9.18 30.94 3.10
N PHE A 273 8.05 30.64 2.45
CA PHE A 273 6.87 30.18 3.17
C PHE A 273 7.13 28.89 3.97
N GLY A 274 7.98 28.02 3.42
CA GLY A 274 8.35 26.72 3.92
C GLY A 274 8.98 26.72 5.31
N GLY A 275 9.65 27.81 5.74
CA GLY A 275 10.23 27.90 7.08
C GLY A 275 9.20 27.57 8.17
N ASP A 276 8.21 28.45 8.33
CA ASP A 276 7.11 28.21 9.26
C ASP A 276 6.07 27.21 8.71
N GLY A 277 5.80 27.24 7.41
CA GLY A 277 4.69 26.52 6.81
C GLY A 277 4.94 25.01 6.79
N MET A 278 6.07 24.61 6.21
CA MET A 278 6.51 23.22 6.27
C MET A 278 6.96 22.86 7.70
N GLY A 279 7.49 23.81 8.48
CA GLY A 279 7.79 23.63 9.90
C GLY A 279 6.59 23.10 10.72
N ILE A 280 5.40 23.72 10.57
CA ILE A 280 4.15 23.25 11.21
C ILE A 280 3.77 21.83 10.76
N ILE A 281 3.95 21.52 9.46
CA ILE A 281 3.66 20.19 8.91
C ILE A 281 4.63 19.14 9.49
N ILE A 282 5.93 19.43 9.53
CA ILE A 282 6.95 18.55 10.11
C ILE A 282 6.65 18.31 11.59
N ALA A 283 6.38 19.37 12.34
CA ALA A 283 6.04 19.29 13.76
C ALA A 283 4.82 18.38 14.00
N THR A 284 3.82 18.49 13.12
CA THR A 284 2.62 17.62 13.12
C THR A 284 2.97 16.16 12.86
N VAL A 285 3.84 15.89 11.88
CA VAL A 285 4.31 14.53 11.57
C VAL A 285 5.12 13.94 12.72
N LEU A 286 6.01 14.73 13.34
CA LEU A 286 6.81 14.33 14.51
C LEU A 286 5.92 13.91 15.69
N MET A 287 4.90 14.70 16.03
CA MET A 287 3.95 14.34 17.10
C MET A 287 3.10 13.12 16.71
N SER A 288 2.65 13.05 15.44
CA SER A 288 1.85 11.93 14.94
C SER A 288 2.61 10.60 14.99
N SER A 289 3.93 10.63 14.80
CA SER A 289 4.80 9.44 14.82
C SER A 289 4.71 8.65 16.13
N PHE A 290 4.30 9.30 17.23
CA PHE A 290 4.11 8.66 18.54
C PHE A 290 3.11 7.48 18.51
N TYR A 291 2.11 7.55 17.62
CA TYR A 291 1.03 6.57 17.50
C TYR A 291 1.33 5.42 16.53
N TYR A 292 2.46 5.47 15.81
CA TYR A 292 2.82 4.51 14.77
C TYR A 292 4.17 3.84 15.03
N GLY A 293 4.39 2.67 14.44
CA GLY A 293 5.68 1.98 14.42
C GLY A 293 6.09 1.35 15.75
N LYS A 294 5.13 0.75 16.48
CA LYS A 294 5.38 0.09 17.78
C LYS A 294 6.32 -1.13 17.69
N ASP A 295 6.46 -1.69 16.50
CA ASP A 295 7.41 -2.74 16.12
C ASP A 295 8.77 -2.21 15.65
N MET A 296 8.83 -0.95 15.23
CA MET A 296 10.01 -0.32 14.67
C MET A 296 11.01 0.11 15.75
N GLY A 297 12.27 0.27 15.36
CA GLY A 297 13.33 0.82 16.23
C GLY A 297 13.00 2.20 16.80
N LEU A 298 12.11 2.96 16.12
CA LEU A 298 11.62 4.26 16.60
C LEU A 298 10.90 4.16 17.95
N TYR A 299 10.15 3.07 18.16
CA TYR A 299 9.46 2.79 19.40
C TYR A 299 10.39 2.24 20.48
N LYS A 300 11.36 1.41 20.06
CA LYS A 300 12.37 0.80 20.94
C LYS A 300 13.43 1.83 21.38
N GLY A 301 13.03 2.83 22.17
CA GLY A 301 13.94 3.82 22.75
C GLY A 301 13.29 5.16 23.12
N ALA A 302 14.14 6.15 23.41
CA ALA A 302 13.74 7.51 23.76
C ALA A 302 13.34 8.38 22.55
N LEU A 303 13.53 7.89 21.32
CA LEU A 303 13.38 8.70 20.11
C LEU A 303 11.94 9.19 19.89
N ARG A 304 10.93 8.34 20.13
CA ARG A 304 9.51 8.75 20.07
C ARG A 304 9.17 9.91 21.01
N TRP A 305 9.82 9.95 22.17
CA TRP A 305 9.63 11.01 23.17
C TRP A 305 10.33 12.30 22.73
N GLY A 306 11.53 12.18 22.16
CA GLY A 306 12.24 13.31 21.54
C GLY A 306 11.44 13.93 20.41
N PHE A 307 10.90 13.12 19.48
CA PHE A 307 10.07 13.61 18.38
C PHE A 307 8.77 14.25 18.87
N LEU A 308 8.10 13.65 19.84
CA LEU A 308 6.90 14.23 20.42
C LEU A 308 7.21 15.59 21.09
N MET A 309 8.31 15.69 21.84
CA MET A 309 8.73 16.92 22.50
C MET A 309 9.11 18.02 21.49
N ILE A 310 9.99 17.70 20.54
CA ILE A 310 10.43 18.64 19.50
C ILE A 310 9.23 19.08 18.65
N GLY A 311 8.37 18.13 18.25
CA GLY A 311 7.17 18.43 17.48
C GLY A 311 6.18 19.31 18.24
N ALA A 312 5.90 19.02 19.51
CA ALA A 312 4.98 19.85 20.30
C ALA A 312 5.52 21.25 20.54
N ALA A 313 6.81 21.37 20.86
CA ALA A 313 7.47 22.65 21.08
C ALA A 313 7.50 23.50 19.80
N ALA A 314 7.96 22.92 18.68
CA ALA A 314 8.00 23.64 17.40
C ALA A 314 6.60 24.03 16.92
N PHE A 315 5.61 23.14 17.07
CA PHE A 315 4.24 23.44 16.67
C PHE A 315 3.68 24.62 17.44
N VAL A 316 3.81 24.61 18.77
CA VAL A 316 3.28 25.69 19.61
C VAL A 316 4.01 27.01 19.35
N ASP A 317 5.34 27.01 19.24
CA ASP A 317 6.12 28.23 18.97
C ASP A 317 5.65 28.90 17.68
N ILE A 318 5.64 28.14 16.58
CA ILE A 318 5.26 28.68 15.27
C ILE A 318 3.77 29.06 15.24
N TYR A 319 2.88 28.16 15.68
CA TYR A 319 1.44 28.40 15.60
C TYR A 319 0.99 29.61 16.42
N MET A 320 1.55 29.81 17.62
CA MET A 320 1.13 30.89 18.50
C MET A 320 1.50 32.28 17.94
N VAL A 321 2.62 32.41 17.24
CA VAL A 321 2.99 33.66 16.53
C VAL A 321 1.87 34.07 15.57
N TRP A 322 1.43 33.13 14.72
CA TRP A 322 0.42 33.39 13.71
C TRP A 322 -1.00 33.51 14.28
N PHE A 323 -1.31 32.77 15.34
CA PHE A 323 -2.57 32.92 16.08
C PHE A 323 -2.68 34.31 16.71
N ASN A 324 -1.65 34.76 17.43
CA ASN A 324 -1.64 36.08 18.07
C ASN A 324 -1.68 37.21 17.03
N SER A 325 -1.07 36.99 15.86
CA SER A 325 -1.07 37.96 14.76
C SER A 325 -2.47 38.26 14.20
N LEU A 326 -3.48 37.42 14.46
CA LEU A 326 -4.88 37.72 14.10
C LEU A 326 -5.43 38.92 14.87
N GLY A 327 -5.03 39.08 16.13
CA GLY A 327 -5.47 40.19 16.98
C GLY A 327 -4.52 41.39 16.95
N ASP A 328 -3.25 41.15 16.64
CA ASP A 328 -2.20 42.17 16.64
C ASP A 328 -1.15 41.89 15.55
N ALA A 329 -1.26 42.58 14.42
CA ALA A 329 -0.35 42.41 13.29
C ALA A 329 1.11 42.78 13.63
N SER A 330 1.39 43.48 14.73
CA SER A 330 2.76 43.79 15.17
C SER A 330 3.51 42.55 15.68
N GLN A 331 2.81 41.45 15.96
CA GLN A 331 3.38 40.17 16.35
C GLN A 331 3.99 39.40 15.17
N VAL A 332 3.72 39.81 13.93
CA VAL A 332 4.33 39.18 12.75
C VAL A 332 5.84 39.44 12.81
N PRO A 333 6.70 38.41 12.68
CA PRO A 333 8.15 38.57 12.73
C PRO A 333 8.62 39.27 11.45
N TYR A 334 8.57 40.60 11.46
CA TYR A 334 8.81 41.48 10.32
C TYR A 334 10.07 42.33 10.53
N GLY A 335 10.85 42.51 9.46
CA GLY A 335 12.09 43.29 9.47
C GLY A 335 13.32 42.39 9.46
N THR A 336 14.30 42.70 10.31
CA THR A 336 15.61 42.01 10.32
C THR A 336 15.87 41.30 11.64
N THR A 337 16.42 40.09 11.58
CA THR A 337 16.90 39.33 12.75
C THR A 337 18.31 38.82 12.44
N GLY A 338 19.26 39.01 13.36
CA GLY A 338 20.65 38.59 13.15
C GLY A 338 21.35 39.23 11.93
N GLY A 339 20.89 40.41 11.49
CA GLY A 339 21.40 41.09 10.30
C GLY A 339 20.86 40.57 8.96
N GLN A 340 19.92 39.62 8.97
CA GLN A 340 19.23 39.11 7.78
C GLN A 340 17.76 39.52 7.79
N TYR A 341 17.16 39.68 6.61
CA TYR A 341 15.72 39.90 6.48
C TYR A 341 14.96 38.62 6.85
N THR A 342 13.92 38.79 7.66
CA THR A 342 12.98 37.72 8.02
C THR A 342 12.20 37.21 6.80
N ASP A 343 11.70 35.98 6.86
CA ASP A 343 10.88 35.42 5.77
C ASP A 343 9.63 36.22 5.50
N SER A 344 8.94 36.65 6.57
CA SER A 344 7.76 37.51 6.48
C SER A 344 8.06 38.81 5.72
N TYR A 345 9.22 39.43 5.99
CA TYR A 345 9.65 40.62 5.28
C TYR A 345 9.83 40.33 3.79
N ARG A 346 10.55 39.25 3.43
CA ARG A 346 10.77 38.89 2.04
C ARG A 346 9.48 38.51 1.31
N LEU A 347 8.55 37.82 1.97
CA LEU A 347 7.25 37.46 1.39
C LEU A 347 6.39 38.70 1.08
N VAL A 348 6.43 39.72 1.93
CA VAL A 348 5.70 40.98 1.71
C VAL A 348 6.40 41.84 0.66
N GLU A 349 7.69 42.14 0.85
CA GLU A 349 8.40 43.13 0.05
C GLU A 349 8.87 42.59 -1.30
N THR A 350 9.25 41.31 -1.39
CA THR A 350 9.71 40.70 -2.65
C THR A 350 8.57 40.02 -3.40
N HIS A 351 7.66 39.36 -2.69
CA HIS A 351 6.59 38.55 -3.30
C HIS A 351 5.20 39.21 -3.23
N ASN A 352 5.10 40.45 -2.76
CA ASN A 352 3.86 41.26 -2.72
C ASN A 352 2.71 40.60 -1.93
N TRP A 353 3.02 39.79 -0.91
CA TRP A 353 1.97 39.30 -0.03
C TRP A 353 1.47 40.43 0.87
N SER A 354 0.16 40.53 1.03
CA SER A 354 -0.38 41.36 2.11
C SER A 354 -0.20 40.68 3.47
N PHE A 355 -0.07 41.47 4.55
CA PHE A 355 -0.06 40.95 5.93
C PHE A 355 -1.25 40.02 6.21
N ASN A 356 -2.45 40.38 5.74
CA ASN A 356 -3.64 39.55 5.90
C ASN A 356 -3.51 38.21 5.18
N GLN A 357 -2.93 38.15 3.99
CA GLN A 357 -2.68 36.88 3.30
C GLN A 357 -1.66 36.03 4.05
N LEU A 358 -0.58 36.64 4.53
CA LEU A 358 0.47 35.98 5.29
C LEU A 358 -0.11 35.33 6.57
N ILE A 359 -0.76 36.12 7.41
CA ILE A 359 -1.35 35.66 8.68
C ILE A 359 -2.39 34.57 8.44
N ASN A 360 -3.34 34.79 7.52
CA ASN A 360 -4.42 33.83 7.27
C ASN A 360 -3.89 32.49 6.73
N ARG A 361 -2.87 32.49 5.86
CA ARG A 361 -2.31 31.26 5.29
C ARG A 361 -1.69 30.38 6.38
N TYR A 362 -0.85 30.95 7.23
CA TYR A 362 -0.25 30.20 8.34
C TYR A 362 -1.28 29.78 9.38
N PHE A 363 -2.22 30.66 9.73
CA PHE A 363 -3.29 30.34 10.66
C PHE A 363 -4.16 29.17 10.16
N TYR A 364 -4.62 29.20 8.91
CA TYR A 364 -5.43 28.11 8.35
C TYR A 364 -4.65 26.80 8.24
N LEU A 365 -3.36 26.87 7.86
CA LEU A 365 -2.50 25.69 7.85
C LEU A 365 -2.35 25.09 9.25
N GLY A 366 -2.10 25.92 10.26
CA GLY A 366 -2.04 25.51 11.66
C GLY A 366 -3.32 24.83 12.13
N ASN A 367 -4.49 25.41 11.84
CA ASN A 367 -5.79 24.80 12.19
C ASN A 367 -6.02 23.47 11.48
N PHE A 368 -5.65 23.38 10.20
CA PHE A 368 -5.72 22.12 9.46
C PHE A 368 -4.83 21.05 10.12
N CYS A 369 -3.62 21.40 10.52
CA CYS A 369 -2.74 20.50 11.25
C CYS A 369 -3.28 20.09 12.63
N ILE A 370 -3.93 21.00 13.37
CA ILE A 370 -4.65 20.64 14.62
C ILE A 370 -5.72 19.60 14.32
N PHE A 371 -6.52 19.80 13.27
CA PHE A 371 -7.55 18.84 12.85
C PHE A 371 -6.93 17.46 12.54
N VAL A 372 -5.83 17.43 11.79
CA VAL A 372 -5.10 16.18 11.50
C VAL A 372 -4.60 15.52 12.79
N LEU A 373 -4.03 16.27 13.73
CA LEU A 373 -3.59 15.75 15.02
C LEU A 373 -4.75 15.17 15.82
N CYS A 374 -5.92 15.83 15.85
CA CYS A 374 -7.11 15.30 16.52
C CYS A 374 -7.56 13.97 15.90
N VAL A 375 -7.52 13.85 14.57
CA VAL A 375 -7.86 12.61 13.86
C VAL A 375 -6.87 11.49 14.20
N VAL A 376 -5.56 11.76 14.14
CA VAL A 376 -4.51 10.79 14.49
C VAL A 376 -4.62 10.37 15.96
N TYR A 377 -4.79 11.33 16.87
CA TYR A 377 -4.99 11.09 18.29
C TYR A 377 -6.19 10.17 18.54
N TYR A 378 -7.34 10.48 17.93
CA TYR A 378 -8.56 9.68 18.06
C TYR A 378 -8.34 8.24 17.59
N PHE A 379 -7.83 8.03 16.38
CA PHE A 379 -7.61 6.69 15.85
C PHE A 379 -6.54 5.92 16.61
N GLY A 380 -5.46 6.58 17.03
CA GLY A 380 -4.41 6.02 17.87
C GLY A 380 -4.95 5.52 19.21
N LEU A 381 -5.84 6.29 19.84
CA LEU A 381 -6.51 5.88 21.09
C LEU A 381 -7.47 4.70 20.89
N GLN A 382 -8.27 4.72 19.82
CA GLN A 382 -9.18 3.62 19.54
C GLN A 382 -8.41 2.32 19.30
N LYS A 383 -7.27 2.38 18.59
CA LYS A 383 -6.38 1.23 18.40
C LYS A 383 -5.83 0.73 19.74
N ALA A 384 -5.23 1.61 20.54
CA ALA A 384 -4.67 1.23 21.85
C ALA A 384 -5.73 0.61 22.78
N LYS A 385 -6.94 1.18 22.82
CA LYS A 385 -8.05 0.66 23.62
C LYS A 385 -8.49 -0.75 23.21
N ARG A 386 -8.56 -1.02 21.90
CA ARG A 386 -8.92 -2.36 21.39
C ARG A 386 -7.90 -3.41 21.83
N ILE A 387 -6.61 -3.08 21.74
CA ILE A 387 -5.50 -3.97 22.08
C ILE A 387 -5.47 -4.27 23.58
N VAL A 388 -5.72 -3.27 24.43
CA VAL A 388 -5.93 -3.49 25.87
C VAL A 388 -7.05 -4.50 26.11
N ALA A 389 -8.22 -4.27 25.51
CA ALA A 389 -9.39 -5.13 25.70
C ALA A 389 -9.20 -6.55 25.15
N GLN A 390 -8.35 -6.74 24.13
CA GLN A 390 -8.00 -8.06 23.60
C GLN A 390 -7.05 -8.81 24.54
N ARG A 391 -6.09 -8.15 25.18
CA ARG A 391 -5.16 -8.80 26.12
C ARG A 391 -5.74 -9.10 27.51
N GLU A 392 -6.86 -8.46 27.88
CA GLU A 392 -7.58 -8.72 29.13
C GLU A 392 -8.55 -9.92 29.04
N ARG A 393 -8.89 -10.37 27.84
CA ARG A 393 -9.71 -11.58 27.59
C ARG A 393 -8.83 -12.81 27.55
#